data_AF-A0A4Y9Q9N4-F1
#
_entry.id   AF-A0A4Y9Q9N4-F1
#
_cell.length_a   1.000
_cell.length_b   1.000
_cell.length_c   1.000
_cell.angle_alpha   90.00
_cell.angle_beta   90.00
_cell.angle_gamma   90.00
#
_symmetry.space_group_name_H-M   'P 1'
#
loop_
_entity.id
_entity.type
_entity.pdbx_description
1 polymer ?
#
loop_
_entity_poly.entity_id
_entity_poly.type
_entity_poly.pdbx_seq_one_letter_code
_entity_poly.pdbx_strand_id
1 'polypeptide(L)'
;MRGHGPLRRGGAALLLVVSLAGCSHSVDGVPTAGAAVDSVDSPEELEALVVASVPSGLPRLADDHLDPPAGAKRLEDIAGYSDNPAREREVLEDYGYRYGWERFWGEGSGPVTGVFVDQFESRAGAGAYAEDLARNDAERYRGMLRENAPHLPGGCRMLTVDDTEPDVGLSGPAAFVWCGHGVFSVSVTSVSDSVDAAEEEVRAVLADQLAQLPPG
;
A
#
# COMPACT_ATOMS: atom_id res chain seq x y z
N MET A 1 -11.39 27.71 -73.75
CA MET A 1 -10.21 27.92 -74.61
C MET A 1 -9.00 28.21 -73.73
N ARG A 2 -7.82 27.80 -74.20
CA ARG A 2 -6.53 27.64 -73.50
C ARG A 2 -5.82 28.97 -73.15
N GLY A 3 -4.87 28.90 -72.19
CA GLY A 3 -3.67 29.76 -72.11
C GLY A 3 -3.16 29.87 -70.67
N HIS A 4 -2.30 28.96 -70.17
CA HIS A 4 -0.82 29.06 -70.09
C HIS A 4 -0.28 30.27 -69.28
N GLY A 5 0.44 29.98 -68.18
CA GLY A 5 1.09 30.91 -67.22
C GLY A 5 2.30 31.68 -67.78
N PRO A 6 3.34 32.12 -67.01
CA PRO A 6 3.81 31.64 -65.69
C PRO A 6 4.49 32.67 -64.70
N LEU A 7 4.92 32.19 -63.50
CA LEU A 7 6.08 32.60 -62.62
C LEU A 7 6.13 34.07 -62.06
N ARG A 8 6.63 34.45 -60.87
CA ARG A 8 7.61 33.90 -59.90
C ARG A 8 7.69 34.83 -58.65
N ARG A 9 8.23 34.30 -57.52
CA ARG A 9 8.86 34.98 -56.35
C ARG A 9 7.89 35.70 -55.40
N GLY A 10 7.96 35.59 -54.08
CA GLY A 10 8.94 35.02 -53.16
C GLY A 10 8.74 35.73 -51.82
N GLY A 11 8.71 35.00 -50.71
CA GLY A 11 8.50 35.61 -49.39
C GLY A 11 8.34 34.55 -48.31
N ALA A 12 9.47 34.02 -47.85
CA ALA A 12 9.54 33.16 -46.68
C ALA A 12 9.17 33.97 -45.43
N ALA A 13 8.13 33.55 -44.71
CA ALA A 13 7.82 34.02 -43.37
C ALA A 13 8.22 32.93 -42.38
N LEU A 14 9.30 33.22 -41.66
CA LEU A 14 9.90 32.50 -40.57
C LEU A 14 8.94 32.53 -39.36
N LEU A 15 8.36 31.39 -38.97
CA LEU A 15 7.59 31.28 -37.72
C LEU A 15 8.51 30.68 -36.64
N LEU A 16 8.85 31.53 -35.67
CA LEU A 16 9.65 31.23 -34.50
C LEU A 16 9.01 30.11 -33.67
N VAL A 17 9.74 29.01 -33.50
CA VAL A 17 9.50 28.01 -32.44
C VAL A 17 10.12 28.57 -31.17
N VAL A 18 9.29 28.97 -30.21
CA VAL A 18 9.72 29.33 -28.86
C VAL A 18 9.97 28.04 -28.10
N SER A 19 11.23 27.61 -28.06
CA SER A 19 11.69 26.51 -27.21
C SER A 19 11.75 27.01 -25.77
N LEU A 20 10.83 26.51 -24.93
CA LEU A 20 10.97 26.59 -23.47
C LEU A 20 12.16 25.71 -23.06
N ALA A 21 13.36 26.30 -22.99
CA ALA A 21 14.51 25.69 -22.36
C ALA A 21 14.27 25.67 -20.84
N GLY A 22 13.58 24.64 -20.36
CA GLY A 22 13.59 24.28 -18.96
C GLY A 22 15.02 23.90 -18.57
N CYS A 23 15.61 24.65 -17.65
CA CYS A 23 16.93 24.39 -17.10
C CYS A 23 16.90 23.08 -16.30
N SER A 24 17.09 21.94 -16.94
CA SER A 24 17.58 20.75 -16.25
C SER A 24 19.10 20.92 -16.11
N HIS A 25 19.56 21.27 -14.90
CA HIS A 25 20.95 21.04 -14.57
C HIS A 25 21.18 19.53 -14.58
N SER A 26 21.91 19.03 -15.57
CA SER A 26 22.47 17.68 -15.53
C SER A 26 23.50 17.66 -14.40
N VAL A 27 23.20 16.92 -13.33
CA VAL A 27 24.20 16.60 -12.32
C VAL A 27 25.12 15.54 -12.91
N ASP A 28 26.39 15.87 -13.10
CA ASP A 28 27.41 14.88 -13.42
C ASP A 28 27.60 13.97 -12.20
N GLY A 29 26.85 12.88 -12.20
CA GLY A 29 26.99 11.77 -11.27
C GLY A 29 26.56 10.51 -11.99
N VAL A 30 27.42 9.50 -12.02
CA VAL A 30 26.98 8.14 -12.34
C VAL A 30 25.91 7.79 -11.29
N PRO A 31 24.70 7.37 -11.68
CA PRO A 31 23.71 6.85 -10.75
C PRO A 31 24.37 5.72 -9.98
N THR A 32 24.82 6.01 -8.78
CA THR A 32 25.31 4.99 -7.86
C THR A 32 24.05 4.53 -7.17
N ALA A 33 23.61 3.30 -7.46
CA ALA A 33 22.56 2.67 -6.69
C ALA A 33 22.94 2.85 -5.21
N GLY A 34 22.09 3.54 -4.44
CA GLY A 34 22.26 3.60 -3.00
C GLY A 34 22.37 2.17 -2.47
N ALA A 35 23.16 1.96 -1.42
CA ALA A 35 23.20 0.68 -0.73
C ALA A 35 21.76 0.20 -0.50
N ALA A 36 21.47 -1.05 -0.90
CA ALA A 36 20.16 -1.65 -0.71
C ALA A 36 19.79 -1.52 0.76
N VAL A 37 18.66 -0.85 1.03
CA VAL A 37 18.26 -0.55 2.40
C VAL A 37 17.80 -1.85 3.06
N ASP A 38 18.54 -2.22 4.11
CA ASP A 38 18.26 -3.09 5.26
C ASP A 38 16.93 -3.86 5.21
N SER A 39 16.88 -4.92 4.40
CA SER A 39 15.91 -6.00 4.64
C SER A 39 16.21 -6.62 6.00
N VAL A 40 15.18 -6.94 6.77
CA VAL A 40 15.35 -7.77 7.96
C VAL A 40 15.57 -9.23 7.57
N ASP A 41 16.30 -9.95 8.39
CA ASP A 41 16.70 -11.34 8.13
C ASP A 41 15.80 -12.36 8.84
N SER A 42 14.90 -11.91 9.71
CA SER A 42 13.92 -12.76 10.40
C SER A 42 12.59 -12.03 10.62
N PRO A 43 11.47 -12.77 10.81
CA PRO A 43 10.18 -12.15 11.10
C PRO A 43 10.17 -11.43 12.45
N GLU A 44 10.94 -11.88 13.45
CA GLU A 44 11.03 -11.24 14.77
C GLU A 44 11.65 -9.84 14.71
N GLU A 45 12.52 -9.57 13.74
CA GLU A 45 13.07 -8.23 13.52
C GLU A 45 12.01 -7.24 13.01
N LEU A 46 10.94 -7.72 12.35
CA LEU A 46 9.80 -6.86 11.96
C LEU A 46 9.05 -6.34 13.18
N GLU A 47 9.08 -7.04 14.32
CA GLU A 47 8.37 -6.61 15.53
C GLU A 47 8.75 -5.18 15.95
N ALA A 48 10.05 -4.90 15.87
CA ALA A 48 10.64 -3.61 16.24
C ALA A 48 10.25 -2.48 15.28
N LEU A 49 9.78 -2.83 14.07
CA LEU A 49 9.35 -1.88 13.06
C LEU A 49 7.84 -1.60 13.12
N VAL A 50 7.06 -2.41 13.82
CA VAL A 50 5.62 -2.18 13.98
C VAL A 50 5.36 -1.18 15.10
N VAL A 51 4.48 -0.21 14.85
CA VAL A 51 4.06 0.78 15.87
C VAL A 51 3.67 0.11 17.19
N ALA A 52 3.99 0.78 18.30
CA ALA A 52 3.72 0.26 19.65
C ALA A 52 2.31 0.61 20.15
N SER A 53 1.76 1.71 19.66
CA SER A 53 0.45 2.25 20.05
C SER A 53 -0.23 2.86 18.83
N VAL A 54 -1.55 2.97 18.90
CA VAL A 54 -2.37 3.62 17.88
C VAL A 54 -2.98 4.93 18.43
N PRO A 55 -3.28 5.92 17.57
CA PRO A 55 -3.82 7.23 17.98
C PRO A 55 -5.13 7.17 18.75
N SER A 56 -6.01 6.22 18.43
CA SER A 56 -7.25 5.97 19.18
C SER A 56 -7.02 5.63 20.66
N GLY A 57 -5.80 5.26 21.05
CA GLY A 57 -5.46 4.87 22.42
C GLY A 57 -6.00 3.49 22.80
N LEU A 58 -6.49 2.70 21.83
CA LEU A 58 -6.95 1.34 22.07
C LEU A 58 -5.82 0.50 22.68
N PRO A 59 -6.13 -0.38 23.66
CA PRO A 59 -5.13 -1.23 24.26
C PRO A 59 -4.65 -2.29 23.25
N ARG A 60 -3.36 -2.61 23.30
CA ARG A 60 -2.80 -3.67 22.47
C ARG A 60 -3.42 -5.02 22.87
N LEU A 61 -3.86 -5.79 21.88
CA LEU A 61 -4.29 -7.18 22.08
C LEU A 61 -3.05 -8.08 22.22
N ALA A 62 -3.18 -9.14 23.01
CA ALA A 62 -2.15 -10.17 23.11
C ALA A 62 -2.21 -11.04 21.84
N ASP A 63 -1.05 -11.32 21.24
CA ASP A 63 -0.99 -11.96 19.92
C ASP A 63 -1.55 -13.39 19.95
N ASP A 64 -1.38 -14.09 21.08
CA ASP A 64 -1.84 -15.45 21.33
C ASP A 64 -3.33 -15.55 21.70
N HIS A 65 -4.01 -14.42 21.90
CA HIS A 65 -5.45 -14.37 22.15
C HIS A 65 -6.28 -14.21 20.87
N LEU A 66 -5.63 -14.06 19.71
CA LEU A 66 -6.27 -13.96 18.41
C LEU A 66 -6.30 -15.33 17.73
N ASP A 67 -7.31 -15.53 16.88
CA ASP A 67 -7.44 -16.75 16.06
C ASP A 67 -7.67 -16.34 14.60
N PRO A 68 -6.69 -16.53 13.70
CA PRO A 68 -5.34 -17.05 13.98
C PRO A 68 -4.50 -16.09 14.85
N PRO A 69 -3.46 -16.59 15.57
CA PRO A 69 -2.60 -15.75 16.40
C PRO A 69 -1.89 -14.68 15.57
N ALA A 70 -1.74 -13.47 16.10
CA ALA A 70 -0.97 -12.40 15.46
C ALA A 70 0.56 -12.59 15.66
N GLY A 71 1.35 -11.54 15.43
CA GLY A 71 2.80 -11.56 15.58
C GLY A 71 3.51 -11.97 14.30
N ALA A 72 4.67 -12.62 14.44
CA ALA A 72 5.50 -13.09 13.34
C ALA A 72 4.73 -13.99 12.38
N LYS A 73 4.89 -13.74 11.08
CA LYS A 73 4.32 -14.54 9.99
C LYS A 73 5.41 -15.06 9.07
N ARG A 74 5.28 -16.33 8.75
CA ARG A 74 5.98 -16.99 7.66
C ARG A 74 5.02 -17.13 6.49
N LEU A 75 5.59 -17.52 5.36
CA LEU A 75 4.84 -17.78 4.15
C LEU A 75 3.70 -18.80 4.36
N GLU A 76 3.90 -19.83 5.17
CA GLU A 76 2.87 -20.84 5.43
C GLU A 76 1.70 -20.28 6.23
N ASP A 77 1.96 -19.31 7.12
CA ASP A 77 0.93 -18.67 7.93
C ASP A 77 0.00 -17.83 7.06
N ILE A 78 0.58 -17.00 6.17
CA ILE A 78 -0.19 -16.16 5.23
C ILE A 78 -0.94 -17.04 4.21
N ALA A 79 -0.27 -18.04 3.65
CA ALA A 79 -0.91 -18.97 2.72
C ALA A 79 -2.09 -19.70 3.37
N GLY A 80 -2.00 -19.97 4.67
CA GLY A 80 -3.06 -20.62 5.47
C GLY A 80 -4.37 -19.84 5.57
N TYR A 81 -4.37 -18.53 5.27
CA TYR A 81 -5.60 -17.72 5.25
C TYR A 81 -6.48 -17.97 4.03
N SER A 82 -5.93 -18.58 2.98
CA SER A 82 -6.64 -18.87 1.75
C SER A 82 -7.41 -20.19 1.82
N ASP A 83 -8.54 -20.28 1.12
CA ASP A 83 -9.25 -21.55 0.90
C ASP A 83 -8.41 -22.57 0.11
N ASN A 84 -7.37 -22.10 -0.60
CA ASN A 84 -6.40 -22.95 -1.30
C ASN A 84 -4.94 -22.56 -0.94
N PRO A 85 -4.43 -23.00 0.23
CA PRO A 85 -3.10 -22.60 0.71
C PRO A 85 -1.95 -23.00 -0.22
N ALA A 86 -2.08 -24.12 -0.93
CA ALA A 86 -1.06 -24.56 -1.88
C ALA A 86 -0.90 -23.58 -3.04
N ARG A 87 -2.02 -23.08 -3.57
CA ARG A 87 -2.02 -22.06 -4.62
C ARG A 87 -1.58 -20.71 -4.09
N GLU A 88 -2.03 -20.32 -2.91
CA GLU A 88 -1.64 -19.04 -2.29
C GLU A 88 -0.14 -18.96 -2.07
N ARG A 89 0.47 -20.07 -1.60
CA ARG A 89 1.92 -20.17 -1.48
C ARG A 89 2.64 -19.89 -2.80
N GLU A 90 2.20 -20.48 -3.92
CA GLU A 90 2.81 -20.23 -5.23
C GLU A 90 2.74 -18.74 -5.59
N VAL A 91 1.61 -18.09 -5.31
CA VAL A 91 1.40 -16.66 -5.58
C VAL A 91 2.31 -15.79 -4.70
N LEU A 92 2.43 -16.11 -3.40
CA LEU A 92 3.33 -15.41 -2.48
C LEU A 92 4.81 -15.58 -2.87
N GLU A 93 5.20 -16.78 -3.32
CA GLU A 93 6.54 -17.04 -3.88
C GLU A 93 6.79 -16.21 -5.14
N ASP A 94 5.80 -16.07 -6.02
CA ASP A 94 5.90 -15.24 -7.23
C ASP A 94 6.07 -13.73 -6.93
N TYR A 95 5.48 -13.23 -5.84
CA TYR A 95 5.75 -11.86 -5.35
C TYR A 95 7.12 -11.74 -4.66
N GLY A 96 7.77 -12.86 -4.30
CA GLY A 96 8.98 -12.89 -3.49
C GLY A 96 8.71 -12.56 -2.02
N TYR A 97 7.59 -13.04 -1.45
CA TYR A 97 7.29 -12.89 -0.03
C TYR A 97 8.39 -13.50 0.85
N ARG A 98 8.80 -12.80 1.92
CA ARG A 98 9.78 -13.31 2.89
C ARG A 98 9.14 -13.57 4.24
N TYR A 99 8.70 -12.51 4.92
CA TYR A 99 8.22 -12.52 6.30
C TYR A 99 7.14 -11.47 6.49
N GLY A 100 6.31 -11.65 7.50
CA GLY A 100 5.32 -10.66 7.91
C GLY A 100 5.27 -10.48 9.42
N TRP A 101 4.58 -9.43 9.83
CA TRP A 101 4.19 -9.21 11.21
C TRP A 101 2.81 -8.59 11.27
N GLU A 102 1.97 -9.11 12.16
CA GLU A 102 0.64 -8.59 12.44
C GLU A 102 0.54 -8.10 13.88
N ARG A 103 -0.17 -6.99 14.11
CA ARG A 103 -0.47 -6.49 15.44
C ARG A 103 -1.84 -5.81 15.47
N PHE A 104 -2.54 -5.96 16.61
CA PHE A 104 -3.88 -5.45 16.78
C PHE A 104 -4.05 -4.70 18.11
N TRP A 105 -4.95 -3.72 18.09
CA TRP A 105 -5.41 -2.94 19.24
C TRP A 105 -6.92 -2.92 19.26
N GLY A 106 -7.55 -3.12 20.41
CA GLY A 106 -9.01 -3.18 20.50
C GLY A 106 -9.51 -3.65 21.85
N GLU A 107 -10.83 -3.67 22.01
CA GLU A 107 -11.51 -4.15 23.23
C GLU A 107 -12.68 -5.08 22.88
N GLY A 108 -12.56 -6.37 23.23
CA GLY A 108 -13.64 -7.35 23.07
C GLY A 108 -14.15 -7.44 21.62
N SER A 109 -15.45 -7.23 21.42
CA SER A 109 -16.09 -7.18 20.09
C SER A 109 -16.25 -5.76 19.53
N GLY A 110 -15.60 -4.77 20.14
CA GLY A 110 -15.71 -3.35 19.80
C GLY A 110 -14.78 -2.92 18.65
N PRO A 111 -14.40 -1.63 18.61
CA PRO A 111 -13.44 -1.11 17.65
C PRO A 111 -12.13 -1.89 17.68
N VAL A 112 -11.56 -2.10 16.49
CA VAL A 112 -10.27 -2.78 16.34
C VAL A 112 -9.45 -2.09 15.26
N THR A 113 -8.17 -1.91 15.54
CA THR A 113 -7.18 -1.42 14.59
C THR A 113 -6.12 -2.51 14.38
N GLY A 114 -5.83 -2.85 13.13
CA GLY A 114 -4.82 -3.83 12.75
C GLY A 114 -3.71 -3.17 11.93
N VAL A 115 -2.47 -3.61 12.15
CA VAL A 115 -1.30 -3.23 11.37
C VAL A 115 -0.59 -4.49 10.88
N PHE A 116 -0.27 -4.50 9.59
CA PHE A 116 0.36 -5.59 8.88
C PHE A 116 1.58 -5.03 8.16
N VAL A 117 2.75 -5.64 8.37
CA VAL A 117 4.00 -5.29 7.69
C VAL A 117 4.58 -6.55 7.09
N ASP A 118 4.63 -6.61 5.76
CA ASP A 118 5.13 -7.74 5.00
C ASP A 118 6.36 -7.35 4.20
N GLN A 119 7.43 -8.12 4.31
CA GLN A 119 8.68 -7.91 3.57
C GLN A 119 8.75 -8.83 2.36
N PHE A 120 9.22 -8.25 1.24
CA PHE A 120 9.42 -8.93 -0.04
C PHE A 120 10.88 -8.87 -0.48
N GLU A 121 11.24 -9.65 -1.49
CA GLU A 121 12.55 -9.57 -2.15
C GLU A 121 12.69 -8.29 -2.98
N SER A 122 11.57 -7.70 -3.42
CA SER A 122 11.60 -6.53 -4.30
C SER A 122 10.45 -5.58 -4.05
N ARG A 123 10.69 -4.30 -4.37
CA ARG A 123 9.66 -3.26 -4.38
C ARG A 123 8.49 -3.55 -5.31
N ALA A 124 8.76 -4.19 -6.44
CA ALA A 124 7.72 -4.58 -7.39
C ALA A 124 6.79 -5.64 -6.78
N GLY A 125 7.36 -6.64 -6.11
CA GLY A 125 6.61 -7.68 -5.39
C GLY A 125 5.72 -7.10 -4.30
N ALA A 126 6.30 -6.27 -3.43
CA ALA A 126 5.56 -5.60 -2.36
C ALA A 126 4.40 -4.75 -2.89
N GLY A 127 4.64 -3.96 -3.94
CA GLY A 127 3.60 -3.11 -4.54
C GLY A 127 2.49 -3.91 -5.22
N ALA A 128 2.83 -4.99 -5.91
CA ALA A 128 1.85 -5.88 -6.55
C ALA A 128 0.99 -6.61 -5.53
N TYR A 129 1.59 -7.10 -4.44
CA TYR A 129 0.87 -7.71 -3.34
C TYR A 129 -0.13 -6.74 -2.68
N ALA A 130 0.32 -5.51 -2.37
CA ALA A 130 -0.55 -4.48 -1.81
C ALA A 130 -1.72 -4.11 -2.74
N GLU A 131 -1.48 -4.07 -4.06
CA GLU A 131 -2.53 -3.84 -5.06
C GLU A 131 -3.56 -4.96 -5.10
N ASP A 132 -3.10 -6.20 -5.08
CA ASP A 132 -3.96 -7.38 -5.18
C ASP A 132 -4.77 -7.57 -3.90
N LEU A 133 -4.18 -7.35 -2.71
CA LEU A 133 -4.93 -7.32 -1.45
C LEU A 133 -6.05 -6.28 -1.48
N ALA A 134 -5.74 -5.04 -1.90
CA ALA A 134 -6.73 -3.98 -1.95
C ALA A 134 -7.91 -4.31 -2.87
N ARG A 135 -7.64 -4.98 -4.01
CA ARG A 135 -8.67 -5.44 -4.93
C ARG A 135 -9.48 -6.59 -4.36
N ASN A 136 -8.82 -7.60 -3.80
CA ASN A 136 -9.47 -8.77 -3.22
C ASN A 136 -10.38 -8.38 -2.04
N ASP A 137 -9.93 -7.47 -1.17
CA ASP A 137 -10.72 -7.00 -0.04
C ASP A 137 -11.88 -6.11 -0.48
N ALA A 138 -11.70 -5.30 -1.54
CA ALA A 138 -12.80 -4.55 -2.13
C ALA A 138 -13.90 -5.47 -2.67
N GLU A 139 -13.53 -6.58 -3.32
CA GLU A 139 -14.47 -7.60 -3.77
C GLU A 139 -15.15 -8.33 -2.60
N ARG A 140 -14.36 -8.73 -1.60
CA ARG A 140 -14.83 -9.46 -0.41
C ARG A 140 -15.83 -8.65 0.41
N TYR A 141 -15.46 -7.42 0.76
CA TYR A 141 -16.25 -6.55 1.63
C TYR A 141 -17.26 -5.70 0.87
N ARG A 142 -17.25 -5.73 -0.47
CA ARG A 142 -18.13 -4.95 -1.35
C ARG A 142 -18.08 -3.43 -1.06
N GLY A 143 -16.92 -2.95 -0.60
CA GLY A 143 -16.72 -1.56 -0.22
C GLY A 143 -16.29 -0.67 -1.40
N MET A 144 -16.06 0.61 -1.11
CA MET A 144 -15.57 1.58 -2.09
C MET A 144 -14.05 1.67 -2.05
N LEU A 145 -13.38 1.14 -3.08
CA LEU A 145 -11.94 1.25 -3.24
C LEU A 145 -11.54 2.55 -3.97
N ARG A 146 -10.53 3.24 -3.43
CA ARG A 146 -9.92 4.44 -4.00
C ARG A 146 -8.42 4.20 -4.20
N GLU A 147 -7.97 4.19 -5.46
CA GLU A 147 -6.57 3.91 -5.80
C GLU A 147 -5.59 5.05 -5.48
N ASN A 148 -6.09 6.28 -5.35
CA ASN A 148 -5.30 7.47 -5.03
C ASN A 148 -6.07 8.30 -4.01
N ALA A 149 -6.29 7.73 -2.83
CA ALA A 149 -7.05 8.39 -1.80
C ALA A 149 -6.34 9.70 -1.36
N PRO A 150 -7.08 10.82 -1.23
CA PRO A 150 -6.48 12.07 -0.76
C PRO A 150 -5.76 11.88 0.58
N HIS A 151 -4.66 12.60 0.75
CA HIS A 151 -3.84 12.60 1.98
C HIS A 151 -3.08 11.30 2.27
N LEU A 152 -3.09 10.33 1.35
CA LEU A 152 -2.16 9.19 1.40
C LEU A 152 -0.94 9.41 0.50
N PRO A 153 0.19 8.75 0.78
CA PRO A 153 1.31 8.67 -0.15
C PRO A 153 0.90 8.09 -1.51
N GLY A 154 1.65 8.44 -2.55
CA GLY A 154 1.42 7.91 -3.89
C GLY A 154 1.59 6.39 -3.93
N GLY A 155 0.67 5.68 -4.60
CA GLY A 155 0.67 4.22 -4.69
C GLY A 155 -0.08 3.52 -3.55
N CYS A 156 -0.62 4.27 -2.59
CA CYS A 156 -1.50 3.74 -1.56
C CYS A 156 -2.95 3.69 -2.01
N ARG A 157 -3.66 2.63 -1.59
CA ARG A 157 -5.08 2.43 -1.87
C ARG A 157 -5.87 2.44 -0.58
N MET A 158 -7.09 2.95 -0.60
CA MET A 158 -7.99 2.97 0.56
C MET A 158 -9.33 2.33 0.21
N LEU A 159 -9.78 1.40 1.03
CA LEU A 159 -11.12 0.83 0.98
C LEU A 159 -11.94 1.34 2.17
N THR A 160 -13.18 1.73 1.91
CA THR A 160 -14.15 2.07 2.96
C THR A 160 -15.38 1.18 2.87
N VAL A 161 -15.88 0.75 4.02
CA VAL A 161 -17.07 -0.10 4.16
C VAL A 161 -18.00 0.57 5.17
N ASP A 162 -19.16 1.04 4.72
CA ASP A 162 -20.14 1.73 5.57
C ASP A 162 -21.21 0.76 6.09
N ASP A 163 -21.79 -0.02 5.18
CA ASP A 163 -22.80 -1.04 5.50
C ASP A 163 -22.15 -2.42 5.54
N THR A 164 -22.02 -2.97 6.74
CA THR A 164 -21.51 -4.32 6.95
C THR A 164 -22.65 -5.31 6.86
N GLU A 165 -22.76 -6.02 5.73
CA GLU A 165 -23.64 -7.18 5.67
C GLU A 165 -23.20 -8.21 6.74
N PRO A 166 -24.13 -8.86 7.46
CA PRO A 166 -23.77 -9.75 8.57
C PRO A 166 -22.84 -10.92 8.17
N ASP A 167 -22.78 -11.27 6.89
CA ASP A 167 -21.97 -12.35 6.33
C ASP A 167 -20.53 -11.94 5.99
N VAL A 168 -20.19 -10.65 5.96
CA VAL A 168 -18.82 -10.18 5.62
C VAL A 168 -17.86 -10.11 6.81
N GLY A 169 -18.35 -10.35 8.03
CA GLY A 169 -17.51 -10.57 9.22
C GLY A 169 -16.92 -9.29 9.85
N LEU A 170 -17.40 -8.10 9.49
CA LEU A 170 -17.04 -6.83 10.14
C LEU A 170 -18.06 -6.48 11.24
N SER A 171 -17.57 -6.00 12.38
CA SER A 171 -18.41 -5.63 13.53
C SER A 171 -19.03 -4.22 13.42
N GLY A 172 -18.65 -3.44 12.40
CA GLY A 172 -19.15 -2.09 12.14
C GLY A 172 -18.44 -1.42 10.96
N PRO A 173 -18.71 -0.13 10.70
CA PRO A 173 -18.05 0.64 9.66
C PRO A 173 -16.52 0.54 9.73
N ALA A 174 -15.88 0.46 8.57
CA ALA A 174 -14.47 0.15 8.47
C ALA A 174 -13.74 0.92 7.36
N ALA A 175 -12.44 1.09 7.57
CA ALA A 175 -11.51 1.59 6.58
C ALA A 175 -10.26 0.72 6.57
N PHE A 176 -9.67 0.58 5.39
CA PHE A 176 -8.48 -0.23 5.14
C PHE A 176 -7.57 0.56 4.20
N VAL A 177 -6.27 0.40 4.39
CA VAL A 177 -5.24 1.02 3.56
C VAL A 177 -4.17 0.00 3.24
N TRP A 178 -3.65 0.04 2.00
CA TRP A 178 -2.50 -0.74 1.56
C TRP A 178 -1.52 0.14 0.80
N CYS A 179 -0.24 0.03 1.13
CA CYS A 179 0.84 0.82 0.55
C CYS A 179 2.07 -0.05 0.31
N GLY A 180 2.71 0.10 -0.86
CA GLY A 180 4.09 -0.34 -1.04
C GLY A 180 5.07 0.74 -0.54
N HIS A 181 6.07 0.34 0.25
CA HIS A 181 7.12 1.21 0.77
C HIS A 181 8.48 0.49 0.74
N GLY A 182 9.33 0.82 -0.23
CA GLY A 182 10.57 0.06 -0.45
C GLY A 182 10.25 -1.40 -0.76
N VAL A 183 10.85 -2.33 -0.01
CA VAL A 183 10.56 -3.77 -0.10
C VAL A 183 9.40 -4.24 0.80
N PHE A 184 8.70 -3.30 1.44
CA PHE A 184 7.61 -3.62 2.35
C PHE A 184 6.24 -3.36 1.72
N SER A 185 5.28 -4.23 2.00
CA SER A 185 3.85 -3.92 1.91
C SER A 185 3.37 -3.59 3.32
N VAL A 186 2.68 -2.47 3.46
CA VAL A 186 2.08 -2.03 4.73
C VAL A 186 0.58 -1.98 4.55
N SER A 187 -0.14 -2.65 5.45
CA SER A 187 -1.60 -2.58 5.52
C SER A 187 -2.04 -2.10 6.89
N VAL A 188 -3.05 -1.24 6.92
CA VAL A 188 -3.67 -0.77 8.17
C VAL A 188 -5.17 -0.91 8.03
N THR A 189 -5.81 -1.48 9.04
CA THR A 189 -7.26 -1.66 9.09
C THR A 189 -7.82 -1.00 10.35
N SER A 190 -9.02 -0.46 10.26
CA SER A 190 -9.76 0.04 11.41
C SER A 190 -11.24 -0.24 11.24
N VAL A 191 -11.85 -0.82 12.28
CA VAL A 191 -13.30 -0.87 12.47
C VAL A 191 -13.67 0.10 13.58
N SER A 192 -14.67 0.93 13.36
CA SER A 192 -15.06 2.01 14.28
C SER A 192 -16.57 2.26 14.24
N ASP A 193 -17.04 3.27 14.98
CA ASP A 193 -18.46 3.66 15.03
C ASP A 193 -18.92 4.39 13.76
N SER A 194 -17.99 4.82 12.91
CA SER A 194 -18.27 5.44 11.61
C SER A 194 -17.11 5.27 10.62
N VAL A 195 -17.41 5.38 9.32
CA VAL A 195 -16.38 5.36 8.26
C VAL A 195 -15.39 6.51 8.43
N ASP A 196 -15.85 7.71 8.78
CA ASP A 196 -14.97 8.87 8.96
C ASP A 196 -13.95 8.65 10.09
N ALA A 197 -14.39 8.07 11.22
CA ALA A 197 -13.50 7.74 12.33
C ALA A 197 -12.50 6.64 11.95
N ALA A 198 -12.95 5.62 11.22
CA ALA A 198 -12.06 4.59 10.72
C ALA A 198 -11.03 5.13 9.70
N GLU A 199 -11.45 6.02 8.78
CA GLU A 199 -10.57 6.67 7.81
C GLU A 199 -9.50 7.54 8.49
N GLU A 200 -9.88 8.30 9.53
CA GLU A 200 -8.94 9.12 10.31
C GLU A 200 -7.90 8.25 11.01
N GLU A 201 -8.33 7.17 11.68
CA GLU A 201 -7.44 6.25 12.38
C GLU A 201 -6.45 5.59 11.42
N VAL A 202 -6.91 5.01 10.30
CA VAL A 202 -5.98 4.33 9.38
C VAL A 202 -4.97 5.27 8.75
N ARG A 203 -5.34 6.54 8.49
CA ARG A 203 -4.39 7.55 7.97
C ARG A 203 -3.31 7.89 8.98
N ALA A 204 -3.71 8.12 10.23
CA ALA A 204 -2.79 8.50 11.29
C ALA A 204 -1.84 7.33 11.63
N VAL A 205 -2.38 6.12 11.78
CA VAL A 205 -1.58 4.90 12.02
C VAL A 205 -0.65 4.60 10.85
N LEU A 206 -1.11 4.74 9.59
CA LEU A 206 -0.24 4.55 8.43
C LEU A 206 0.94 5.52 8.46
N ALA A 207 0.69 6.80 8.75
CA ALA A 207 1.75 7.80 8.78
C ALA A 207 2.82 7.45 9.83
N ASP A 208 2.38 7.05 11.03
CA ASP A 208 3.28 6.60 12.10
C ASP A 208 4.02 5.31 11.72
N GLN A 209 3.35 4.36 11.07
CA GLN A 209 3.92 3.09 10.65
C GLN A 209 4.97 3.26 9.55
N LEU A 210 4.71 4.09 8.54
CA LEU A 210 5.68 4.37 7.48
C LEU A 210 6.92 5.10 8.02
N ALA A 211 6.78 5.90 9.09
CA ALA A 211 7.91 6.57 9.74
C ALA A 211 8.83 5.60 10.51
N GLN A 212 8.37 4.40 10.86
CA GLN A 212 9.20 3.36 11.48
C GLN A 212 10.03 2.57 10.46
N LEU A 213 9.62 2.58 9.19
CA LEU A 213 10.28 1.78 8.16
C LEU A 213 11.50 2.47 7.58
N PRO A 214 12.51 1.71 7.12
CA PRO A 214 13.60 2.27 6.36
C PRO A 214 13.10 3.02 5.11
N PRO A 215 13.81 4.04 4.62
CA PRO A 215 13.41 4.78 3.42
C PRO A 215 13.27 3.86 2.19
N GLY A 216 12.21 4.04 1.40
CA GLY A 216 11.86 3.22 0.23
C GLY A 216 12.13 3.83 -1.15
#